data_AF-A0A967I5E4-F1
#
_entry.id   AF-A0A967I5E4-F1
#
_cell.length_a   1.000
_cell.length_b   1.000
_cell.length_c   1.000
_cell.angle_alpha   90.00
_cell.angle_beta   90.00
_cell.angle_gamma   90.00
#
_symmetry.space_group_name_H-M   'P 1'
#
loop_
_entity.id
_entity.type
_entity.pdbx_description
1 polymer ?
#
loop_
_entity_poly.entity_id
_entity_poly.type
_entity_poly.pdbx_seq_one_letter_code
_entity_poly.pdbx_strand_id
1 'polypeptide(L)' 'MADEGFKRKLTAILSADVEGYSRLMDDDEEATVRTLTAYRTAISDLVQQYSGRVVDSPGDNILAEFKSVVDAVN' A
#
# COMPACT_ATOMS: atom_id res chain seq x y z
N MET A 1 -8.43 -37.20 -8.88
CA MET A 1 -7.69 -35.94 -9.07
C MET A 1 -8.65 -34.86 -8.63
N ALA A 2 -8.37 -34.23 -7.48
CA ALA A 2 -9.34 -33.34 -6.85
C ALA A 2 -9.53 -32.08 -7.69
N ASP A 3 -10.79 -31.70 -7.89
CA ASP A 3 -11.20 -30.37 -8.32
C ASP A 3 -10.51 -29.35 -7.41
N GLU A 4 -9.46 -28.68 -7.91
CA GLU A 4 -8.98 -27.44 -7.29
C GLU A 4 -10.00 -26.35 -7.59
N GLY A 5 -11.14 -26.44 -6.91
CA GLY A 5 -12.23 -25.48 -7.01
C GLY A 5 -11.72 -24.07 -6.75
N PHE A 6 -12.09 -23.15 -7.63
CA PHE A 6 -11.74 -21.73 -7.56
C PHE A 6 -12.08 -21.14 -6.18
N LYS A 7 -11.06 -20.81 -5.37
CA LYS A 7 -11.27 -20.19 -4.05
C LYS A 7 -11.66 -18.73 -4.23
N ARG A 8 -12.92 -18.40 -3.94
CA ARG A 8 -13.41 -17.02 -3.88
C ARG A 8 -12.99 -16.37 -2.56
N LYS A 9 -12.41 -15.18 -2.62
CA LYS A 9 -12.05 -14.34 -1.46
C LYS A 9 -12.64 -12.96 -1.68
N LEU A 10 -13.39 -12.45 -0.70
CA LEU A 10 -13.76 -11.04 -0.63
C LEU A 10 -12.68 -10.31 0.19
N THR A 11 -12.16 -9.21 -0.34
CA THR A 11 -11.10 -8.43 0.29
C THR A 11 -11.25 -6.97 -0.14
N ALA A 12 -10.85 -6.03 0.72
CA ALA A 12 -10.68 -4.64 0.34
C ALA A 12 -9.24 -4.40 -0.13
N ILE A 13 -9.07 -3.59 -1.17
CA ILE A 13 -7.78 -3.20 -1.72
C ILE A 13 -7.62 -1.69 -1.58
N LEU A 14 -6.51 -1.27 -0.98
CA LEU A 14 -6.10 0.12 -0.89
C LEU A 14 -4.94 0.33 -1.86
N SER A 15 -5.06 1.34 -2.73
CA SER A 15 -3.97 1.82 -3.59
C SER A 15 -3.75 3.30 -3.28
N ALA A 16 -2.52 3.69 -3.00
CA ALA A 16 -2.15 5.06 -2.68
C ALA A 16 -0.89 5.44 -3.44
N ASP A 17 -0.84 6.66 -3.95
CA ASP A 17 0.25 7.16 -4.80
C ASP A 17 0.61 8.61 -4.44
N VAL A 18 1.81 9.06 -4.78
CA VAL A 18 2.26 10.41 -4.42
C VAL A 18 1.88 11.43 -5.49
N GLU A 19 1.09 12.42 -5.07
CA GLU A 19 0.75 13.53 -5.93
C GLU A 19 2.00 14.34 -6.32
N GLY A 20 2.21 14.48 -7.63
CA GLY A 20 3.31 15.28 -8.15
C GLY A 20 4.70 14.69 -7.92
N TYR A 21 4.80 13.37 -7.71
CA TYR A 21 6.07 12.67 -7.48
C TYR A 21 7.17 13.07 -8.46
N SER A 22 6.89 13.11 -9.77
CA SER A 22 7.89 13.48 -10.78
C SER A 22 8.45 14.89 -10.57
N ARG A 23 7.62 15.85 -10.15
CA ARG A 23 8.08 17.21 -9.84
C ARG A 23 8.93 17.23 -8.58
N LEU A 24 8.50 16.51 -7.53
CA LEU A 24 9.25 16.43 -6.28
C LEU A 24 10.64 15.80 -6.49
N MET A 25 10.72 14.75 -7.32
CA MET A 25 11.99 14.13 -7.70
C MET A 25 12.90 15.06 -8.51
N ASP A 26 12.34 15.92 -9.37
CA ASP A 26 13.11 16.92 -10.13
C ASP A 26 13.61 18.06 -9.23
N ASP A 27 12.78 18.51 -8.28
CA ASP A 27 13.09 19.60 -7.36
C ASP A 27 14.17 19.19 -6.32
N ASP A 28 14.00 18.04 -5.66
CA ASP A 28 14.93 17.49 -4.67
C ASP A 28 14.74 15.97 -4.51
N GLU A 29 15.56 15.20 -5.23
CA GLU A 29 15.53 13.73 -5.21
C GLU A 29 15.80 13.15 -3.81
N GLU A 30 16.83 13.64 -3.11
CA GLU A 30 17.25 13.08 -1.82
C GLU A 30 16.18 13.33 -0.74
N ALA A 31 15.62 14.53 -0.70
CA ALA A 31 14.53 14.84 0.22
C ALA A 31 13.26 14.04 -0.10
N THR A 32 12.97 13.84 -1.38
CA THR A 32 11.81 13.06 -1.83
C THR A 32 11.94 11.59 -1.42
N VAL A 33 13.08 10.95 -1.69
CA VAL A 33 13.35 9.56 -1.29
C VAL A 33 13.30 9.38 0.23
N ARG A 34 13.88 10.33 1.00
CA ARG A 34 13.82 10.29 2.46
C ARG A 34 12.39 10.37 2.99
N THR A 35 11.58 11.27 2.41
CA THR A 35 10.17 11.46 2.79
C THR A 35 9.34 10.23 2.44
N LEU A 36 9.49 9.69 1.23
CA LEU A 36 8.83 8.47 0.79
C LEU A 36 9.17 7.28 1.68
N THR A 37 10.44 7.13 2.06
CA THR A 37 10.86 6.04 2.96
C THR A 37 10.16 6.15 4.31
N ALA A 38 10.12 7.35 4.91
CA ALA A 38 9.45 7.58 6.19
C ALA A 38 7.94 7.30 6.12
N TYR A 39 7.26 7.78 5.06
CA TYR A 39 5.83 7.54 4.87
C TYR A 39 5.53 6.09 4.56
N ARG A 40 6.36 5.38 3.80
CA ARG A 40 6.18 3.96 3.54
C ARG A 40 6.25 3.14 4.83
N THR A 41 7.16 3.47 5.74
CA THR A 41 7.19 2.86 7.08
C THR A 41 5.91 3.17 7.86
N ALA A 42 5.52 4.45 7.98
CA ALA A 42 4.33 4.85 8.72
C ALA A 42 3.04 4.19 8.18
N ILE A 43 2.87 4.16 6.85
CA ILE A 43 1.73 3.52 6.19
C ILE A 43 1.77 2.00 6.42
N SER A 44 2.93 1.36 6.33
CA SER A 44 3.05 -0.09 6.58
C SER A 44 2.69 -0.46 8.03
N ASP A 45 3.05 0.39 9.00
CA ASP A 45 2.70 0.21 10.40
C ASP A 45 1.19 0.37 10.63
N LEU A 46 0.57 1.40 10.02
CA LEU A 46 -0.88 1.60 10.06
C LEU A 46 -1.63 0.43 9.41
N VAL A 47 -1.20 -0.01 8.23
CA VAL A 47 -1.78 -1.16 7.54
C VAL A 47 -1.76 -2.39 8.44
N GLN A 48 -0.65 -2.66 9.13
CA GLN A 48 -0.56 -3.77 10.08
C GLN A 48 -1.44 -3.57 11.32
N GLN A 49 -1.48 -2.35 11.88
CA GLN A 49 -2.31 -2.01 13.03
C GLN A 49 -3.78 -2.31 12.77
N TYR A 50 -4.26 -2.07 11.55
CA TYR A 50 -5.63 -2.36 11.13
C TYR A 50 -5.79 -3.73 10.46
N SER A 51 -4.95 -4.72 10.80
CA SER A 51 -5.07 -6.10 10.30
C SER A 51 -5.03 -6.26 8.77
N GLY A 52 -4.47 -5.27 8.08
CA GLY A 52 -4.15 -5.31 6.67
C GLY A 52 -2.77 -5.87 6.38
N ARG A 53 -2.45 -5.98 5.10
CA ARG A 53 -1.15 -6.43 4.61
C ARG A 53 -0.75 -5.62 3.38
N VAL A 54 0.48 -5.09 3.39
CA VAL A 54 1.08 -4.53 2.17
C VAL A 54 1.37 -5.67 1.19
N VAL A 55 0.75 -5.60 0.01
CA VAL A 55 0.89 -6.59 -1.07
C VAL A 55 2.07 -6.23 -1.95
N ASP A 56 2.18 -4.95 -2.30
CA ASP A 56 3.24 -4.43 -3.16
C ASP A 56 3.47 -2.94 -2.87
N SER A 57 4.63 -2.42 -3.26
CA SER A 57 4.90 -0.98 -3.22
C SER A 57 6.00 -0.59 -4.21
N PRO A 58 5.67 -0.58 -5.52
CA PRO A 58 6.59 -0.18 -6.57
C PRO A 58 6.65 1.34 -6.69
N GLY A 59 7.86 1.90 -6.69
CA GLY A 59 8.06 3.34 -6.80
C GLY A 59 7.46 4.10 -5.63
N ASP A 60 6.59 5.06 -5.94
CA ASP A 60 5.84 5.91 -5.02
C ASP A 60 4.46 5.34 -4.63
N ASN A 61 4.01 4.28 -5.32
CA ASN A 61 2.74 3.64 -5.03
C ASN A 61 2.83 2.60 -3.91
N ILE A 62 1.74 2.46 -3.14
CA ILE A 62 1.54 1.42 -2.13
C ILE A 62 0.23 0.70 -2.42
N LEU A 63 0.29 -0.65 -2.43
CA LEU A 63 -0.86 -1.53 -2.56
C LEU A 63 -1.01 -2.39 -1.29
N ALA A 64 -2.16 -2.31 -0.63
CA ALA A 64 -2.47 -3.08 0.57
C ALA A 64 -3.81 -3.82 0.44
N GLU A 65 -3.91 -4.99 1.07
CA GLU A 65 -5.13 -5.77 1.18
C GLU A 65 -5.63 -5.83 2.63
N PHE A 66 -6.95 -5.77 2.81
CA PHE A 66 -7.62 -5.92 4.09
C PHE A 66 -8.73 -6.96 3.97
N LYS A 67 -8.98 -7.70 5.05
CA LYS A 67 -10.06 -8.70 5.11
C LYS A 67 -11.45 -8.06 5.25
N SER A 68 -11.52 -6.81 5.70
CA SER A 68 -12.73 -6.03 5.89
C SER A 68 -12.57 -4.64 5.26
N VAL A 69 -13.67 -4.10 4.72
CA VAL A 69 -13.71 -2.70 4.26
C VAL A 69 -13.57 -1.74 5.45
N VAL A 70 -14.10 -2.11 6.60
CA VAL A 70 -14.03 -1.30 7.83
C VAL A 70 -12.58 -1.13 8.28
N ASP A 71 -11.79 -2.19 8.21
CA ASP A 71 -10.37 -2.16 8.55
C ASP A 71 -9.57 -1.28 7.58
N ALA A 72 -10.00 -1.16 6.33
CA ALA A 72 -9.32 -0.36 5.31
C ALA A 72 -9.57 1.16 5.43
N VAL A 73 -10.55 1.60 6.25
CA VAL A 73 -10.97 3.02 6.33
C VAL A 73 -10.88 3.63 7.74
N ASN A 74 -10.45 2.86 8.76
CA ASN A 74 -10.21 3.36 10.12
C ASN A 74 -8.73 3.64 10.35
#